data_AF-A0A946XEE9-F1
#
_entry.id   AF-A0A946XEE9-F1
#
_cell.length_a   1.000
_cell.length_b   1.000
_cell.length_c   1.000
_cell.angle_alpha   90.00
_cell.angle_beta   90.00
_cell.angle_gamma   90.00
#
_symmetry.space_group_name_H-M   'P 1'
#
loop_
_entity.id
_entity.type
_entity.pdbx_description
1 polymer ?
#
loop_
_entity_poly.entity_id
_entity_poly.type
_entity_poly.pdbx_seq_one_letter_code
_entity_poly.pdbx_strand_id
1 'polypeptide(L)'
;MKKFRLASSAAVAILGLQPFVMGHADTANSIAEMLSEGDTSLSFRYRYEFVDQDGVAEDANASTLKSRLTYKSASYNGLTALMEVDNVTVIGDENYRTPTNGNVGYPIVADPDGTDFNQASLSYTTDDISATLGRQRILHDGQRFVGGVGFRQNEQTYDALT
;
A
#
# COMPACT_ATOMS: atom_id res chain seq x y z
N MET A 1 -45.96 2.75 4.24
CA MET A 1 -45.35 2.23 3.00
C MET A 1 -43.97 1.68 3.36
N LYS A 2 -43.75 0.37 3.18
CA LYS A 2 -42.48 -0.31 3.51
C LYS A 2 -41.40 0.17 2.54
N LYS A 3 -40.39 0.89 3.03
CA LYS A 3 -39.22 1.26 2.23
C LYS A 3 -38.29 0.03 2.15
N PHE A 4 -38.19 -0.53 0.96
CA PHE A 4 -37.20 -1.56 0.61
C PHE A 4 -35.80 -0.98 0.85
N ARG A 5 -34.94 -1.74 1.54
CA ARG A 5 -33.53 -1.39 1.76
C ARG A 5 -32.73 -1.88 0.56
N LEU A 6 -32.08 -0.98 -0.17
CA LEU A 6 -31.14 -1.33 -1.23
C LEU A 6 -29.73 -1.47 -0.65
N ALA A 7 -29.00 -2.45 -1.15
CA ALA A 7 -27.63 -2.76 -0.72
C ALA A 7 -26.64 -1.72 -1.28
N SER A 8 -25.76 -1.20 -0.43
CA SER A 8 -24.59 -0.43 -0.83
C SER A 8 -23.73 -1.26 -1.79
N SER A 9 -23.55 -0.76 -3.01
CA SER A 9 -22.82 -1.47 -4.06
C SER A 9 -21.53 -0.70 -4.35
N ALA A 10 -20.38 -1.26 -3.98
CA ALA A 10 -19.07 -0.76 -4.38
C ALA A 10 -18.58 -1.57 -5.59
N ALA A 11 -18.38 -0.92 -6.73
CA ALA A 11 -17.77 -1.54 -7.91
C ALA A 11 -16.28 -1.18 -7.94
N VAL A 12 -15.42 -2.18 -7.79
CA VAL A 12 -13.96 -2.02 -7.82
C VAL A 12 -13.41 -2.74 -9.05
N ALA A 13 -12.81 -2.00 -9.98
CA ALA A 13 -12.07 -2.55 -11.11
C ALA A 13 -10.56 -2.44 -10.82
N ILE A 14 -9.89 -3.57 -10.58
CA ILE A 14 -8.44 -3.64 -10.39
C ILE A 14 -7.82 -4.27 -11.64
N LEU A 15 -7.07 -3.47 -12.39
CA LEU A 15 -6.15 -3.94 -13.43
C LEU A 15 -4.73 -3.83 -12.86
N GLY A 16 -4.19 -4.96 -12.37
CA GLY A 16 -2.82 -5.04 -11.89
C GLY A 16 -2.09 -6.21 -12.54
N LEU A 17 -1.19 -5.93 -13.47
CA LEU A 17 -0.08 -6.85 -13.75
C LEU A 17 0.99 -6.60 -12.69
N GLN A 18 1.36 -7.65 -11.95
CA GLN A 18 2.57 -7.65 -11.13
C GLN A 18 3.61 -8.50 -11.87
N PRO A 19 4.74 -7.94 -12.33
CA PRO A 19 5.86 -8.75 -12.70
C PRO A 19 6.40 -9.42 -11.42
N PHE A 20 6.21 -10.73 -11.30
CA PHE A 20 6.99 -11.54 -10.36
C PHE A 20 8.43 -11.54 -10.86
N VAL A 21 9.25 -10.62 -10.37
CA VAL A 21 10.71 -10.72 -10.52
C VAL A 21 11.22 -11.56 -9.35
N MET A 22 11.45 -12.84 -9.61
CA MET A 22 12.22 -13.69 -8.71
C MET A 22 13.71 -13.41 -9.01
N GLY A 23 14.24 -12.33 -8.45
CA GLY A 23 15.67 -12.07 -8.45
C GLY A 23 16.34 -12.98 -7.42
N HIS A 24 17.28 -13.82 -7.87
CA HIS A 24 18.27 -14.40 -6.97
C HIS A 24 19.07 -13.23 -6.38
N ALA A 25 19.02 -13.04 -5.07
CA ALA A 25 19.84 -12.04 -4.41
C ALA A 25 21.30 -12.50 -4.47
N ASP A 26 22.09 -11.89 -5.35
CA ASP A 26 23.54 -12.03 -5.30
C ASP A 26 24.03 -11.57 -3.92
N THR A 27 24.90 -12.36 -3.31
CA THR A 27 25.49 -12.03 -2.01
C THR A 27 26.55 -10.96 -2.19
N ALA A 28 26.31 -9.77 -1.65
CA ALA A 28 27.28 -8.70 -1.61
C ALA A 28 28.46 -9.06 -0.69
N ASN A 29 29.65 -8.52 -0.96
CA ASN A 29 30.86 -8.71 -0.16
C ASN A 29 31.13 -7.54 0.80
N SER A 30 30.38 -6.44 0.67
CA SER A 30 30.48 -5.27 1.54
C SER A 30 29.14 -4.55 1.70
N ILE A 31 29.03 -3.67 2.70
CA ILE A 31 27.85 -2.80 2.88
C ILE A 31 27.68 -1.85 1.68
N ALA A 32 28.78 -1.37 1.09
CA ALA A 32 28.71 -0.51 -0.08
C ALA A 32 28.08 -1.26 -1.27
N GLU A 33 28.52 -2.49 -1.51
CA GLU A 33 27.98 -3.37 -2.55
C GLU A 33 26.53 -3.78 -2.25
N MET A 34 26.19 -4.04 -0.98
CA MET A 34 24.81 -4.30 -0.55
C MET A 34 23.86 -3.19 -1.00
N LEU A 35 24.31 -1.93 -0.89
CA LEU A 35 23.52 -0.77 -1.25
C LEU A 35 23.56 -0.46 -2.75
N SER A 36 24.69 -0.65 -3.43
CA SER A 36 24.82 -0.34 -4.86
C SER A 36 24.15 -1.38 -5.75
N GLU A 37 24.17 -2.66 -5.37
CA GLU A 37 23.58 -3.77 -6.12
C GLU A 37 22.12 -4.03 -5.72
N GLY A 38 21.45 -3.04 -5.11
CA GLY A 38 20.05 -3.14 -4.73
C GLY A 38 19.09 -3.01 -5.92
N ASP A 39 17.97 -3.71 -5.84
CA ASP A 39 16.88 -3.62 -6.80
C ASP A 39 16.03 -2.38 -6.55
N THR A 40 15.77 -1.60 -7.60
CA THR A 40 14.83 -0.47 -7.56
C THR A 40 13.67 -0.73 -8.52
N SER A 41 12.44 -0.52 -8.06
CA SER A 41 11.25 -0.62 -8.91
C SER A 41 10.31 0.56 -8.70
N LEU A 42 9.60 0.90 -9.78
CA LEU A 42 8.59 1.94 -9.79
C LEU A 42 7.27 1.30 -10.21
N SER A 43 6.20 1.56 -9.47
CA SER A 43 4.88 1.05 -9.77
C SER A 43 3.84 2.15 -9.73
N PHE A 44 2.82 2.01 -10.58
CA PHE A 44 1.72 2.94 -10.69
C PHE A 44 0.40 2.18 -10.57
N ARG A 45 -0.52 2.67 -9.74
CA ARG A 45 -1.87 2.12 -9.59
C ARG A 45 -2.88 3.25 -9.67
N TYR A 46 -3.56 3.32 -10.81
CA TYR A 46 -4.77 4.14 -10.91
C TYR A 46 -5.95 3.42 -10.26
N ARG A 47 -6.79 4.16 -9.54
CA ARG A 47 -8.05 3.67 -8.99
C ARG A 47 -9.11 4.74 -9.10
N TYR A 48 -10.24 4.32 -9.64
CA TYR A 48 -11.50 5.03 -9.54
C TYR A 48 -12.41 4.30 -8.56
N GLU A 49 -13.04 5.03 -7.64
CA GLU A 49 -14.06 4.53 -6.72
C GLU A 49 -15.28 5.45 -6.77
N PHE A 50 -16.44 4.83 -6.96
CA PHE A 50 -17.74 5.46 -6.84
C PHE A 50 -18.44 4.93 -5.60
N VAL A 51 -19.02 5.82 -4.79
CA VAL A 51 -19.81 5.44 -3.61
C VAL A 51 -21.12 6.22 -3.61
N ASP A 52 -22.22 5.48 -3.64
CA ASP A 52 -23.56 5.95 -3.30
C ASP A 52 -23.86 5.47 -1.86
N GLN A 53 -24.17 6.40 -0.97
CA GLN A 53 -24.39 6.10 0.45
C GLN A 53 -25.69 6.72 0.97
N ASP A 54 -26.61 5.85 1.40
CA ASP A 54 -27.84 6.24 2.08
C ASP A 54 -27.58 7.22 3.24
N GLY A 55 -28.31 8.34 3.23
CA GLY A 55 -28.21 9.36 4.28
C GLY A 55 -27.04 10.33 4.14
N VAL A 56 -26.29 10.26 3.05
CA VAL A 56 -25.29 11.24 2.64
C VAL A 56 -25.85 12.03 1.45
N ALA A 57 -25.55 13.33 1.37
CA ALA A 57 -26.24 14.24 0.45
C ALA A 57 -25.79 14.08 -1.01
N GLU A 58 -24.51 13.78 -1.20
CA GLU A 58 -23.85 13.68 -2.50
C GLU A 58 -23.29 12.28 -2.74
N ASP A 59 -22.95 11.96 -3.99
CA ASP A 59 -22.23 10.73 -4.36
C ASP A 59 -20.72 10.97 -4.41
N ALA A 60 -19.93 10.00 -3.94
CA ALA A 60 -18.47 10.08 -4.03
C ALA A 60 -17.96 9.65 -5.40
N ASN A 61 -17.05 10.43 -5.97
CA ASN A 61 -16.30 10.13 -7.18
C ASN A 61 -14.82 10.35 -6.89
N ALA A 62 -14.11 9.29 -6.49
CA ALA A 62 -12.69 9.35 -6.16
C ALA A 62 -11.84 8.80 -7.31
N SER A 63 -11.07 9.67 -7.95
CA SER A 63 -10.12 9.33 -9.00
C SER A 63 -8.70 9.57 -8.49
N THR A 64 -7.94 8.50 -8.28
CA THR A 64 -6.63 8.56 -7.61
C THR A 64 -5.57 7.78 -8.39
N LEU A 65 -4.34 8.27 -8.35
CA LEU A 65 -3.17 7.58 -8.85
C LEU A 65 -2.17 7.41 -7.71
N LYS A 66 -1.80 6.16 -7.42
CA LYS A 66 -0.67 5.86 -6.56
C LYS A 66 0.57 5.61 -7.39
N SER A 67 1.66 6.29 -7.03
CA SER A 67 3.01 6.02 -7.51
C SER A 67 3.82 5.48 -6.34
N ARG A 68 4.49 4.34 -6.50
CA ARG A 68 5.34 3.75 -5.46
C ARG A 68 6.75 3.50 -5.99
N LEU A 69 7.73 4.07 -5.31
CA LEU A 69 9.13 3.73 -5.46
C LEU A 69 9.49 2.69 -4.40
N THR A 70 10.03 1.56 -4.82
CA THR A 70 10.53 0.51 -3.93
C THR A 70 12.02 0.32 -4.18
N TYR A 71 12.80 0.32 -3.11
CA TYR A 71 14.20 -0.05 -3.11
C TYR A 71 14.43 -1.20 -2.15
N LYS A 72 15.08 -2.26 -2.62
CA LYS A 72 15.50 -3.40 -1.81
C LYS A 72 17.00 -3.60 -2.00
N SER A 73 17.76 -3.60 -0.91
CA SER A 73 19.20 -3.85 -1.00
C SER A 73 19.50 -5.28 -1.45
N ALA A 74 20.69 -5.52 -1.98
CA ALA A 74 21.23 -6.88 -2.09
C ALA A 74 21.39 -7.51 -0.68
N SER A 75 21.63 -8.81 -0.64
CA SER A 75 21.86 -9.52 0.62
C SER A 75 23.33 -9.44 1.03
N TYR A 76 23.61 -8.99 2.25
CA TYR A 76 24.96 -9.03 2.83
C TYR A 76 24.95 -9.90 4.09
N ASN A 77 25.56 -11.08 4.03
CA ASN A 77 25.58 -12.05 5.14
C ASN A 77 24.18 -12.34 5.72
N GLY A 78 23.14 -12.38 4.87
CA GLY A 78 21.75 -12.61 5.28
C GLY A 78 20.99 -11.34 5.70
N LEU A 79 21.64 -10.18 5.76
CA LEU A 79 21.01 -8.89 6.02
C LEU A 79 20.50 -8.25 4.71
N THR A 80 19.28 -7.73 4.74
CA THR A 80 18.67 -6.94 3.66
C THR A 80 17.95 -5.73 4.23
N ALA A 81 17.82 -4.68 3.41
CA ALA A 81 17.06 -3.48 3.71
C ALA A 81 15.95 -3.29 2.67
N LEU A 82 14.80 -2.78 3.10
CA LEU A 82 13.66 -2.44 2.23
C LEU A 82 13.18 -1.03 2.56
N MET A 83 12.93 -0.25 1.51
CA MET A 83 12.26 1.05 1.59
C MET A 83 11.19 1.14 0.51
N GLU A 84 10.00 1.58 0.91
CA GLU A 84 8.91 1.91 -0.02
C GLU A 84 8.36 3.29 0.31
N VAL A 85 8.30 4.14 -0.71
CA VAL A 85 7.70 5.48 -0.64
C VAL A 85 6.53 5.53 -1.61
N ASP A 86 5.37 5.91 -1.10
CA ASP A 86 4.14 6.04 -1.86
C ASP A 86 3.81 7.51 -2.03
N ASN A 87 3.28 7.87 -3.20
CA ASN A 87 2.59 9.12 -3.42
C ASN A 87 1.21 8.82 -4.01
N VAL A 88 0.16 9.27 -3.32
CA VAL A 88 -1.22 9.26 -3.83
C VAL A 88 -1.54 10.66 -4.33
N THR A 89 -2.02 10.76 -5.55
CA THR A 89 -2.45 12.01 -6.19
C THR A 89 -3.90 11.89 -6.64
N VAL A 90 -4.69 12.94 -6.43
CA VAL A 90 -6.05 13.06 -6.99
C VAL A 90 -5.97 13.48 -8.46
N ILE A 91 -6.73 12.79 -9.31
CA ILE A 91 -6.82 13.10 -10.75
C ILE A 91 -8.20 13.69 -11.04
N GLY A 92 -8.26 15.01 -11.17
CA GLY A 92 -9.50 15.76 -11.36
C GLY A 92 -10.04 16.33 -10.07
N ASP A 93 -11.36 16.37 -9.93
CA ASP A 93 -12.03 16.94 -8.76
C ASP A 93 -12.06 15.97 -7.58
N GLU A 94 -11.93 16.51 -6.38
CA GLU A 94 -11.94 15.75 -5.13
C GLU A 94 -13.37 15.60 -4.57
N ASN A 95 -14.27 15.00 -5.37
CA ASN A 95 -15.69 14.85 -5.01
C ASN A 95 -15.91 13.66 -4.06
N TYR A 96 -15.19 13.62 -2.95
CA TYR A 96 -15.29 12.58 -1.93
C TYR A 96 -14.72 13.10 -0.60
N ARG A 97 -15.06 12.43 0.50
CA ARG A 97 -14.55 12.80 1.83
C ARG A 97 -13.35 11.95 2.23
N THR A 98 -12.30 12.61 2.70
CA THR A 98 -11.20 11.98 3.46
C THR A 98 -11.20 12.51 4.90
N PRO A 99 -10.42 11.93 5.82
CA PRO A 99 -10.22 12.52 7.14
C PRO A 99 -9.61 13.94 7.11
N THR A 100 -9.00 14.35 6.00
CA THR A 100 -8.15 15.56 5.90
C THR A 100 -8.68 16.65 4.98
N ASN A 101 -9.54 16.34 4.00
CA ASN A 101 -9.96 17.30 2.96
C ASN A 101 -11.18 18.17 3.30
N GLY A 102 -11.89 17.87 4.39
CA GLY A 102 -13.01 18.69 4.86
C GLY A 102 -14.27 18.65 4.00
N ASN A 103 -14.39 17.73 3.04
CA ASN A 103 -15.54 17.60 2.13
C ASN A 103 -16.75 16.96 2.84
N VAL A 104 -17.37 17.73 3.73
CA VAL A 104 -18.61 17.34 4.42
C VAL A 104 -19.74 17.19 3.41
N GLY A 105 -20.55 16.14 3.55
CA GLY A 105 -21.69 15.87 2.66
C GLY A 105 -21.42 14.82 1.59
N TYR A 106 -20.16 14.41 1.41
CA TYR A 106 -19.77 13.29 0.56
C TYR A 106 -19.47 12.00 1.36
N PRO A 107 -19.64 10.81 0.76
CA PRO A 107 -19.22 9.54 1.32
C PRO A 107 -17.70 9.49 1.52
N ILE A 108 -17.25 8.65 2.47
CA ILE A 108 -15.82 8.53 2.79
C ILE A 108 -15.14 7.58 1.83
N VAL A 109 -14.14 8.10 1.10
CA VAL A 109 -13.11 7.30 0.43
C VAL A 109 -11.79 7.58 1.16
N ALA A 110 -11.37 6.66 2.01
CA ALA A 110 -10.22 6.79 2.91
C ALA A 110 -8.87 6.58 2.20
N ASP A 111 -8.64 7.32 1.12
CA ASP A 111 -7.40 7.33 0.35
C ASP A 111 -6.93 8.79 0.19
N PRO A 112 -6.55 9.48 1.28
CA PRO A 112 -6.03 10.85 1.19
C PRO A 112 -4.79 10.92 0.31
N ASP A 113 -4.66 12.04 -0.41
CA ASP A 113 -3.50 12.34 -1.22
C ASP A 113 -2.30 12.76 -0.35
N GLY A 114 -1.11 12.62 -0.92
CA GLY A 114 0.14 12.94 -0.24
C GLY A 114 1.22 11.88 -0.47
N THR A 115 2.39 12.16 0.10
CA THR A 115 3.55 11.26 0.05
C THR A 115 3.83 10.70 1.43
N ASP A 116 4.00 9.39 1.54
CA ASP A 116 4.34 8.70 2.78
C ASP A 116 5.38 7.59 2.60
N PHE A 117 5.93 7.15 3.73
CA PHE A 117 6.72 5.92 3.81
C PHE A 117 5.81 4.75 4.14
N ASN A 118 5.68 3.83 3.18
CA ASN A 118 4.87 2.65 3.35
C ASN A 118 5.61 1.54 4.10
N GLN A 119 6.86 1.27 3.73
CA GLN A 119 7.74 0.31 4.42
C GLN A 119 9.15 0.86 4.57
N ALA A 120 9.80 0.50 5.66
CA ALA A 120 11.17 0.84 5.99
C ALA A 120 11.66 -0.20 7.01
N SER A 121 12.35 -1.23 6.54
CA SER A 121 12.71 -2.38 7.37
C SER A 121 14.10 -2.92 7.08
N LEU A 122 14.68 -3.53 8.10
CA LEU A 122 15.87 -4.38 8.00
C LEU A 122 15.45 -5.82 8.30
N SER A 123 15.84 -6.76 7.44
CA SER A 123 15.55 -8.18 7.62
C SER A 123 16.86 -8.97 7.66
N TYR A 124 16.98 -9.88 8.63
CA TYR A 124 18.08 -10.83 8.74
C TYR A 124 17.55 -12.24 8.56
N THR A 125 18.12 -13.02 7.65
CA THR A 125 17.69 -14.39 7.37
C THR A 125 18.89 -15.33 7.21
N THR A 126 18.85 -16.43 7.98
CA THR A 126 19.70 -17.61 7.88
C THR A 126 18.83 -18.86 7.77
N ASP A 127 19.43 -20.05 7.76
CA ASP A 127 18.70 -21.31 7.71
C ASP A 127 17.81 -21.53 8.95
N ASP A 128 18.22 -21.00 10.11
CA ASP A 128 17.55 -21.23 11.40
C ASP A 128 16.75 -20.01 11.90
N ILE A 129 17.10 -18.81 11.44
CA ILE A 129 16.59 -17.54 11.99
C ILE A 129 16.11 -16.65 10.86
N SER A 130 14.89 -16.14 10.99
CA SER A 130 14.41 -15.01 10.19
C SER A 130 13.84 -13.97 11.14
N ALA A 131 14.32 -12.73 11.04
CA ALA A 131 13.83 -11.62 11.83
C ALA A 131 13.73 -10.36 10.97
N THR A 132 12.69 -9.55 11.20
CA THR A 132 12.51 -8.25 10.53
C THR A 132 12.20 -7.16 11.53
N LEU A 133 12.95 -6.06 11.46
CA LEU A 133 12.79 -4.88 12.29
C LEU A 133 12.38 -3.68 11.45
N GLY A 134 11.37 -2.94 11.92
CA GLY A 134 10.95 -1.66 11.33
C GLY A 134 9.52 -1.72 10.82
N ARG A 135 9.21 -0.82 9.87
CA ARG A 135 7.90 -0.75 9.23
C ARG A 135 7.79 -1.79 8.13
N GLN A 136 6.87 -2.73 8.30
CA GLN A 136 6.72 -3.89 7.43
C GLN A 136 5.25 -4.27 7.23
N ARG A 137 4.98 -5.01 6.15
CA ARG A 137 3.72 -5.75 6.00
C ARG A 137 3.75 -6.99 6.88
N ILE A 138 2.79 -7.10 7.79
CA ILE A 138 2.60 -8.30 8.62
C ILE A 138 1.27 -8.93 8.23
N LEU A 139 1.34 -10.13 7.64
CA LEU A 139 0.18 -10.86 7.15
C LEU A 139 0.14 -12.22 7.85
N HIS A 140 -0.71 -12.37 8.86
CA HIS A 140 -0.86 -13.62 9.60
C HIS A 140 -2.12 -14.37 9.17
N ASP A 141 -1.94 -15.64 8.86
CA ASP A 141 -3.02 -16.62 8.68
C ASP A 141 -4.09 -16.14 7.67
N GLY A 142 -3.63 -15.82 6.46
CA GLY A 142 -4.50 -15.31 5.40
C GLY A 142 -5.11 -13.94 5.70
N GLN A 143 -4.47 -13.14 6.57
CA GLN A 143 -4.93 -11.82 7.02
C GLN A 143 -6.16 -11.84 7.94
N ARG A 144 -6.50 -13.00 8.52
CA ARG A 144 -7.65 -13.11 9.43
C ARG A 144 -7.44 -12.46 10.79
N PHE A 145 -6.19 -12.42 11.24
CA PHE A 145 -5.81 -11.84 12.55
C PHE A 145 -5.04 -10.54 12.40
N VAL A 146 -3.99 -10.56 11.58
CA VAL A 146 -3.18 -9.37 11.25
C VAL A 146 -3.05 -9.33 9.73
N GLY A 147 -3.41 -8.20 9.15
CA GLY A 147 -3.48 -8.04 7.70
C GLY A 147 -3.22 -6.60 7.28
N GLY A 148 -3.07 -6.41 5.98
CA GLY A 148 -2.98 -5.08 5.39
C GLY A 148 -4.29 -4.72 4.71
N VAL A 149 -4.54 -3.43 4.52
CA VAL A 149 -5.67 -2.97 3.68
C VAL A 149 -5.20 -2.80 2.23
N GLY A 150 -4.72 -3.88 1.60
CA GLY A 150 -4.01 -3.82 0.30
C GLY A 150 -4.86 -3.41 -0.91
N PHE A 151 -6.20 -3.31 -0.75
CA PHE A 151 -7.10 -2.76 -1.76
C PHE A 151 -7.15 -1.22 -1.73
N ARG A 152 -6.74 -0.60 -0.62
CA ARG A 152 -6.57 0.85 -0.50
C ARG A 152 -5.37 1.31 -1.32
N GLN A 153 -5.35 2.59 -1.70
CA GLN A 153 -4.13 3.21 -2.19
C GLN A 153 -3.15 3.30 -1.02
N ASN A 154 -3.61 3.76 0.14
CA ASN A 154 -2.85 3.77 1.38
C ASN A 154 -3.09 2.46 2.13
N GLU A 155 -2.20 1.49 1.93
CA GLU A 155 -2.29 0.21 2.64
C GLU A 155 -1.82 0.34 4.09
N GLN A 156 -2.28 -0.57 4.94
CA GLN A 156 -1.85 -0.62 6.33
C GLN A 156 -0.55 -1.42 6.48
N THR A 157 0.44 -0.83 7.14
CA THR A 157 1.70 -1.44 7.55
C THR A 157 1.95 -1.25 9.05
N TYR A 158 2.91 -1.98 9.60
CA TYR A 158 3.13 -2.10 11.05
C TYR A 158 4.59 -1.87 11.41
N ASP A 159 4.82 -1.12 12.49
CA ASP A 159 6.14 -0.96 13.10
C ASP A 159 6.34 -2.08 14.13
N ALA A 160 7.25 -3.02 13.86
CA ALA A 160 7.43 -4.21 14.69
C ALA A 160 8.83 -4.83 14.60
N LEU A 161 9.10 -5.74 15.53
CA LEU A 161 10.11 -6.79 15.41
C LEU A 161 9.37 -8.13 15.27
N THR A 162 9.56 -8.80 14.13
CA THR A 162 8.98 -10.11 13.81
C THR A 162 10.06 -11.15 13.59
#